data_AF-A0A395W8W1-F1
#
_entry.id   AF-A0A395W8W1-F1
#
_cell.length_a   1.000
_cell.length_b   1.000
_cell.length_c   1.000
_cell.angle_alpha   90.00
_cell.angle_beta   90.00
_cell.angle_gamma   90.00
#
_symmetry.space_group_name_H-M   'P 1'
#
loop_
_entity.id
_entity.type
_entity.pdbx_description
1 polymer ?
#
loop_
_entity_poly.entity_id
_entity_poly.type
_entity_poly.pdbx_seq_one_letter_code
_entity_poly.pdbx_strand_id
1 'polypeptide(L)' 'MQERISIEEAIREAGLKKKYVANKLGVSDTYINEYLKKPGSISVKNASIICKLINVNYIYV' A
#
# COMPACT_ATOMS: atom_id res chain seq x y z
N MET A 1 18.60 7.41 -10.31
CA MET A 1 17.54 6.42 -10.60
C MET A 1 16.65 6.40 -9.38
N GLN A 2 15.36 6.74 -9.51
CA GLN A 2 14.46 6.76 -8.36
C GLN A 2 13.99 5.32 -8.14
N GLU A 3 14.47 4.68 -7.07
CA GLU A 3 14.11 3.30 -6.75
C GLU A 3 12.60 3.21 -6.50
N ARG A 4 11.95 2.34 -7.26
CA ARG A 4 10.52 2.06 -7.10
C ARG A 4 10.36 1.07 -5.96
N ILE A 5 9.74 1.51 -4.87
CA ILE A 5 9.43 0.64 -3.73
C ILE A 5 8.07 -0.02 -3.92
N SER A 6 7.93 -1.26 -3.43
CA SER A 6 6.64 -1.94 -3.39
C SER A 6 5.73 -1.31 -2.33
N ILE A 7 4.41 -1.51 -2.45
CA ILE A 7 3.46 -1.10 -1.40
C ILE A 7 3.82 -1.73 -0.05
N GLU A 8 4.30 -2.98 -0.04
CA GLU A 8 4.69 -3.65 1.21
C GLU A 8 5.87 -2.97 1.88
N GLU A 9 6.91 -2.69 1.08
CA GLU A 9 8.11 -1.98 1.50
C GLU A 9 7.73 -0.61 2.07
N ALA A 10 6.89 0.13 1.33
CA ALA A 10 6.43 1.45 1.73
C ALA A 10 5.68 1.42 3.07
N ILE A 11 4.74 0.48 3.25
CA ILE A 11 3.99 0.31 4.51
C ILE A 11 4.94 -0.03 5.67
N ARG A 12 5.93 -0.91 5.42
CA ARG A 12 6.93 -1.33 6.40
C ARG A 12 7.84 -0.17 6.80
N GLU A 13 8.36 0.59 5.83
CA GLU A 13 9.24 1.74 6.06
C GLU A 13 8.54 2.87 6.82
N ALA A 14 7.26 3.13 6.57
CA ALA A 14 6.49 4.07 7.37
C ALA A 14 6.07 3.54 8.76
N GLY A 15 6.44 2.32 9.13
CA GLY A 15 6.07 1.72 10.42
C GLY A 15 4.57 1.51 10.58
N LEU A 16 3.82 1.41 9.49
CA LEU A 16 2.37 1.26 9.52
C LEU A 16 1.97 -0.21 9.69
N LYS A 17 0.99 -0.47 10.56
CA LYS A 17 0.40 -1.81 10.67
C LYS A 17 -0.52 -2.08 9.48
N LYS A 18 -0.44 -3.27 8.89
CA LYS A 18 -1.32 -3.70 7.77
C LYS A 18 -2.81 -3.48 8.07
N LYS A 19 -3.25 -3.81 9.29
CA LYS A 19 -4.62 -3.58 9.80
C LYS A 19 -5.04 -2.11 9.81
N TYR A 20 -4.10 -1.21 10.12
CA TYR A 20 -4.38 0.23 10.09
C TYR A 20 -4.61 0.70 8.64
N VAL A 21 -3.77 0.24 7.71
CA VAL A 21 -3.91 0.55 6.28
C VAL A 21 -5.22 -0.02 5.72
N ALA A 22 -5.58 -1.27 6.06
CA ALA A 22 -6.85 -1.89 5.68
C ALA A 22 -8.06 -1.07 6.15
N ASN A 23 -8.08 -0.67 7.42
CA ASN A 23 -9.12 0.19 7.98
C ASN A 23 -9.24 1.53 7.25
N LYS A 24 -8.12 2.17 6.90
CA LYS A 24 -8.13 3.44 6.16
C LYS A 24 -8.61 3.30 4.72
N LEU A 25 -8.41 2.12 4.13
CA LEU A 25 -8.91 1.79 2.79
C LEU A 25 -10.37 1.33 2.82
N GLY A 26 -10.93 1.01 4.00
CA GLY A 26 -12.28 0.45 4.12
C GLY A 26 -12.36 -0.98 3.57
N VAL A 27 -11.27 -1.73 3.65
CA VAL A 27 -11.13 -3.10 3.12
C VAL A 27 -10.77 -4.08 4.24
N SER A 28 -10.93 -5.37 3.98
CA SER A 28 -10.54 -6.39 4.96
C SER A 28 -9.01 -6.53 5.07
N ASP A 29 -8.52 -6.98 6.22
CA ASP A 29 -7.11 -7.30 6.43
C ASP A 29 -6.62 -8.36 5.41
N THR A 30 -7.52 -9.28 5.02
CA THR A 30 -7.26 -10.31 4.00
C THR A 30 -6.97 -9.69 2.63
N TYR A 31 -7.68 -8.62 2.29
CA TYR A 31 -7.53 -7.92 1.01
C TYR A 31 -6.16 -7.25 0.87
N ILE A 32 -5.57 -6.75 1.98
CA ILE A 32 -4.17 -6.31 1.98
C ILE A 32 -3.22 -7.45 1.65
N ASN A 33 -3.42 -8.63 2.25
CA ASN A 33 -2.55 -9.78 2.00
C ASN A 33 -2.66 -10.31 0.56
N GLU A 34 -3.81 -10.16 -0.08
CA GLU A 34 -3.97 -10.46 -1.52
C GLU A 34 -3.17 -9.49 -2.39
N TYR A 35 -3.11 -8.21 -2.03
CA TYR A 35 -2.27 -7.22 -2.73
C TYR A 35 -0.79 -7.53 -2.68
N LEU A 36 -0.29 -7.96 -1.53
CA LEU A 36 1.10 -8.36 -1.37
C LEU A 36 1.48 -9.51 -2.32
N LYS A 37 0.50 -10.36 -2.65
CA LYS A 37 0.68 -11.48 -3.59
C LYS A 37 0.47 -11.08 -5.05
N LYS A 38 -0.36 -10.07 -5.33
CA LYS A 38 -0.70 -9.61 -6.69
C LYS A 38 -0.80 -8.07 -6.74
N PRO A 39 0.33 -7.36 -6.91
CA PRO A 39 0.37 -5.89 -6.91
C PRO A 39 -0.59 -5.26 -7.93
N GLY A 40 -0.66 -5.80 -9.15
CA GLY A 40 -1.53 -5.29 -10.23
C GLY A 40 -3.04 -5.44 -10.01
N SER A 41 -3.48 -6.01 -8.89
CA SER A 41 -4.90 -6.12 -8.51
C SER A 41 -5.41 -4.92 -7.68
N ILE A 42 -4.51 -4.03 -7.24
CA ILE A 42 -4.91 -2.83 -6.50
C ILE A 42 -5.49 -1.79 -7.44
N SER A 43 -6.60 -1.18 -7.03
CA SER A 43 -7.14 -0.05 -7.76
C SER A 43 -6.23 1.18 -7.60
N VAL A 44 -6.16 2.02 -8.62
CA VAL A 44 -5.45 3.32 -8.56
C VAL A 44 -5.92 4.16 -7.37
N LYS A 45 -7.22 4.08 -7.02
CA LYS A 45 -7.79 4.75 -5.85
C LYS A 45 -7.11 4.30 -4.55
N ASN A 46 -7.01 2.99 -4.32
CA ASN A 46 -6.40 2.44 -3.11
C ASN A 46 -4.89 2.71 -3.06
N ALA A 47 -4.20 2.61 -4.20
CA ALA A 47 -2.80 3.00 -4.30
C ALA A 47 -2.58 4.47 -3.90
N SER A 48 -3.44 5.40 -4.35
CA SER A 48 -3.33 6.82 -3.99
C SER A 48 -3.52 7.09 -2.49
N ILE A 49 -4.42 6.34 -1.84
CA ILE A 49 -4.67 6.46 -0.39
C ILE A 49 -3.44 5.96 0.37
N ILE A 50 -2.87 4.84 -0.05
CA ILE A 50 -1.64 4.29 0.50
C ILE A 50 -0.49 5.31 0.35
N CYS A 51 -0.24 5.86 -0.84
CA CYS A 51 0.78 6.90 -1.02
C CYS A 51 0.62 8.08 -0.04
N LYS A 52 -0.62 8.56 0.15
CA LYS A 52 -0.93 9.63 1.12
C LYS A 52 -0.66 9.24 2.57
N LEU A 53 -0.95 8.00 2.96
CA LEU A 53 -0.74 7.52 4.33
C LEU A 53 0.74 7.41 4.68
N ILE A 54 1.57 7.06 3.70
CA ILE A 54 2.99 6.77 3.88
C ILE A 54 3.84 8.04 3.61
N ASN A 55 3.23 9.12 3.14
CA ASN A 55 3.89 10.37 2.76
C ASN A 55 5.02 10.16 1.72
N VAL A 56 4.85 9.17 0.84
CA VAL A 56 5.75 8.88 -0.30
C VAL A 56 5.06 9.31 -1.59
N ASN A 57 5.82 10.01 -2.42
CA ASN A 57 5.32 10.53 -3.70
C ASN A 57 5.27 9.47 -4.81
N TYR A 58 5.86 8.28 -4.63
CA TYR A 58 6.03 7.28 -5.69
C TYR A 58 5.94 5.85 -5.14
N ILE A 59 4.89 5.12 -5.50
CA ILE A 59 4.75 3.68 -5.27
C ILE A 59 4.47 3.02 -6.62
N TYR A 60 5.14 1.91 -6.92
CA TYR A 60 4.85 1.14 -8.13
C TYR A 60 3.74 0.12 -7.88
N VAL A 61 2.79 0.06 -8.80
CA VAL A 61 1.57 -0.74 -8.73
C VAL A 61 1.66 -1.90 -9.70
#